data_AF-A0A1F8LRZ5-F1
#
_entry.id   AF-A0A1F8LRZ5-F1
#
_cell.length_a   1.000
_cell.length_b   1.000
_cell.length_c   1.000
_cell.angle_alpha   90.00
_cell.angle_beta   90.00
_cell.angle_gamma   90.00
#
_symmetry.space_group_name_H-M   'P 1'
#
loop_
_entity.id
_entity.type
_entity.pdbx_description
1 polymer ?
#
loop_
_entity_poly.entity_id
_entity_poly.type
_entity_poly.pdbx_seq_one_letter_code
_entity_poly.pdbx_strand_id
1 'polypeptide(L)'
;MLKIAAKTKLSPEEAIKKAIEFFGPQGFQLKIVDQSSSSVCLEGGGGSIEITACQENGKTSVEFLSREWDEPVKEFIRKIR
;
A
#
# COMPACT_ATOMS: atom_id res chain seq x y z
N MET A 1 8.27 -10.15 7.84
CA MET A 1 7.04 -10.17 7.01
C MET A 1 5.91 -9.65 7.89
N LEU A 2 5.37 -8.48 7.55
CA LEU A 2 4.29 -7.82 8.27
C LEU A 2 3.02 -7.88 7.44
N LYS A 3 1.92 -8.32 8.08
CA LYS A 3 0.56 -8.19 7.57
C LYS A 3 -0.22 -7.24 8.45
N ILE A 4 -0.74 -6.16 7.89
CA ILE A 4 -1.53 -5.18 8.62
C ILE A 4 -2.63 -4.59 7.74
N ALA A 5 -3.78 -4.27 8.33
CA ALA A 5 -4.89 -3.63 7.65
C ALA A 5 -5.18 -2.25 8.28
N ALA A 6 -5.52 -1.27 7.44
CA ALA A 6 -5.91 0.06 7.87
C ALA A 6 -7.25 0.45 7.24
N LYS A 7 -8.09 1.17 7.99
CA LYS A 7 -9.34 1.72 7.47
C LYS A 7 -9.16 3.19 7.14
N THR A 8 -9.56 3.58 5.94
CA THR A 8 -9.50 4.96 5.45
C THR A 8 -10.84 5.40 4.86
N LYS A 9 -11.04 6.71 4.76
CA LYS A 9 -12.19 7.34 4.09
C LYS A 9 -11.95 7.52 2.58
N LEU A 10 -10.72 7.30 2.10
CA LEU A 10 -10.36 7.38 0.69
C LEU A 10 -11.04 6.26 -0.10
N SER A 11 -11.28 6.47 -1.39
CA SER A 11 -11.68 5.40 -2.29
C SER A 11 -10.55 4.37 -2.49
N PRO A 12 -10.83 3.11 -2.83
CA PRO A 12 -9.80 2.10 -3.08
C PRO A 12 -8.74 2.55 -4.09
N GLU A 13 -9.19 3.13 -5.21
CA GLU A 13 -8.32 3.65 -6.27
C GLU A 13 -7.41 4.78 -5.76
N GLU A 14 -7.93 5.68 -4.93
CA GLU A 14 -7.14 6.77 -4.33
C GLU A 14 -6.10 6.24 -3.34
N ALA A 15 -6.46 5.22 -2.54
CA ALA A 15 -5.54 4.59 -1.61
C ALA A 15 -4.37 3.94 -2.35
N ILE A 16 -4.65 3.21 -3.44
CA ILE A 16 -3.62 2.60 -4.30
C ILE A 16 -2.76 3.66 -4.96
N LYS A 17 -3.36 4.73 -5.50
CA LYS A 17 -2.61 5.84 -6.12
C LYS A 17 -1.65 6.48 -5.14
N LYS A 18 -2.11 6.82 -3.93
CA LYS A 18 -1.24 7.35 -2.87
C LYS A 18 -0.14 6.38 -2.47
N ALA A 19 -0.44 5.08 -2.46
CA ALA A 19 0.56 4.07 -2.16
C ALA A 19 1.65 4.01 -3.22
N ILE A 20 1.29 4.06 -4.51
CA ILE A 20 2.25 4.13 -5.63
C ILE A 20 3.10 5.39 -5.54
N GLU A 21 2.51 6.54 -5.23
CA GLU A 21 3.26 7.80 -5.06
C GLU A 21 4.24 7.74 -3.89
N PHE A 22 3.86 7.07 -2.79
CA PHE A 22 4.68 6.98 -1.59
C PHE A 22 5.79 5.93 -1.70
N PHE A 23 5.49 4.75 -2.24
CA PHE A 23 6.41 3.60 -2.28
C PHE A 23 7.14 3.46 -3.61
N GLY A 24 6.51 3.87 -4.70
CA GLY A 24 7.00 3.66 -6.05
C GLY A 24 8.22 4.53 -6.42
N PRO A 25 8.48 4.73 -7.72
CA PRO A 25 9.72 5.32 -8.22
C PRO A 25 9.98 6.75 -7.71
N GLN A 26 8.94 7.50 -7.34
CA GLN A 26 9.06 8.86 -6.80
C GLN A 26 9.33 8.92 -5.30
N GLY A 27 9.00 7.86 -4.56
CA GLY A 27 9.21 7.79 -3.12
C GLY A 27 10.38 6.87 -2.78
N PHE A 28 10.08 5.64 -2.34
CA PHE A 28 11.10 4.65 -1.96
C PHE A 28 11.80 3.96 -3.14
N GLN A 29 11.56 4.45 -4.37
CA GLN A 29 12.16 3.93 -5.59
C GLN A 29 11.84 2.44 -5.86
N LEU A 30 10.72 1.94 -5.32
CA LEU A 30 10.26 0.59 -5.59
C LEU A 30 9.70 0.48 -7.01
N LYS A 31 9.91 -0.68 -7.63
CA LYS A 31 9.38 -1.00 -8.94
C LYS A 31 7.99 -1.59 -8.77
N ILE A 32 7.03 -1.07 -9.52
CA ILE A 32 5.69 -1.66 -9.62
C ILE A 32 5.84 -2.94 -10.45
N VAL A 33 5.55 -4.07 -9.84
CA VAL A 33 5.60 -5.38 -10.50
C VAL A 33 4.22 -5.87 -10.92
N ASP A 34 3.19 -5.46 -10.18
CA ASP A 34 1.79 -5.71 -10.52
C ASP A 34 0.94 -4.50 -10.10
N GLN A 35 -0.06 -4.15 -10.90
CA GLN A 35 -0.99 -3.07 -10.59
C GLN A 35 -2.37 -3.39 -11.14
N SER A 36 -3.37 -3.23 -10.28
CA SER A 36 -4.79 -3.35 -10.55
C SER A 36 -5.54 -2.15 -9.96
N SER A 37 -6.83 -1.98 -10.29
CA SER A 37 -7.64 -0.86 -9.78
C SER A 37 -7.77 -0.85 -8.25
N SER A 38 -7.68 -2.02 -7.61
CA SER A 38 -7.81 -2.20 -6.16
C SER A 38 -6.55 -2.75 -5.50
N SER A 39 -5.47 -2.99 -6.25
CA SER A 39 -4.31 -3.71 -5.72
C SER A 39 -3.01 -3.24 -6.38
N VAL A 40 -1.90 -3.28 -5.67
CA VAL A 40 -0.58 -3.02 -6.25
C VAL A 40 0.49 -3.83 -5.53
N CYS A 41 1.42 -4.38 -6.30
CA CYS A 41 2.62 -5.04 -5.81
C CYS A 41 3.86 -4.25 -6.24
N LEU A 42 4.74 -3.98 -5.28
CA LEU A 42 5.95 -3.20 -5.42
C LEU A 42 7.13 -4.01 -4.90
N GLU A 43 8.23 -4.05 -5.65
CA GLU A 43 9.45 -4.78 -5.27
C GLU A 43 10.69 -3.92 -5.39
N GLY A 44 11.65 -4.14 -4.49
CA GLY A 44 12.90 -3.40 -4.44
C GLY A 44 13.59 -3.49 -3.07
N GLY A 45 14.88 -3.14 -3.04
CA GLY A 45 15.68 -3.14 -1.81
C GLY A 45 15.84 -4.51 -1.14
N GLY A 46 15.56 -5.62 -1.84
CA GLY A 46 15.58 -6.99 -1.28
C GLY A 46 14.26 -7.45 -0.68
N GLY A 47 13.20 -6.65 -0.79
CA GLY A 47 11.88 -6.94 -0.25
C GLY A 47 10.74 -6.63 -1.23
N SER A 48 9.52 -6.78 -0.73
CA SER A 48 8.28 -6.55 -1.49
C SER A 48 7.20 -5.92 -0.61
N ILE A 49 6.27 -5.21 -1.24
CA ILE A 49 5.07 -4.65 -0.62
C ILE A 49 3.88 -4.96 -1.54
N GLU A 50 2.90 -5.69 -1.04
CA GLU A 50 1.63 -5.93 -1.70
C GLU A 50 0.54 -5.19 -0.93
N ILE A 51 -0.31 -4.49 -1.67
CA ILE A 51 -1.31 -3.58 -1.12
C ILE A 51 -2.63 -3.90 -1.80
N THR A 52 -3.66 -4.12 -1.01
CA THR A 52 -5.00 -4.46 -1.51
C THR A 52 -6.01 -3.57 -0.81
N ALA A 53 -6.77 -2.80 -1.58
CA ALA A 53 -7.81 -1.90 -1.10
C ALA A 53 -9.19 -2.42 -1.48
N CYS A 54 -10.02 -2.70 -0.49
CA CYS A 54 -11.39 -3.18 -0.66
C CYS A 54 -12.36 -2.27 0.09
N GLN A 55 -13.51 -1.99 -0.51
CA GLN A 55 -14.56 -1.22 0.14
C GLN A 55 -15.35 -2.13 1.10
N GLU A 56 -15.40 -1.77 2.37
CA GLU A 56 -16.05 -2.50 3.45
C GLU A 56 -16.88 -1.56 4.32
N ASN A 57 -18.19 -1.79 4.42
CA ASN A 57 -19.11 -1.05 5.30
C ASN A 57 -19.04 0.49 5.14
N GLY A 58 -18.95 0.97 3.89
CA GLY A 58 -18.88 2.40 3.58
C GLY A 58 -17.54 3.07 3.86
N LYS A 59 -16.49 2.29 4.18
CA LYS A 59 -15.10 2.75 4.29
C LYS A 59 -14.21 1.85 3.44
N THR A 60 -12.99 2.28 3.17
CA THR A 60 -12.03 1.44 2.45
C THR A 60 -11.10 0.79 3.46
N SER A 61 -11.01 -0.53 3.41
CA SER A 61 -10.01 -1.33 4.12
C SER A 61 -8.83 -1.55 3.18
N VAL A 62 -7.64 -1.14 3.61
CA VAL A 62 -6.40 -1.31 2.87
C VAL A 62 -5.53 -2.29 3.62
N GLU A 63 -5.34 -3.47 3.07
CA GLU A 63 -4.42 -4.50 3.54
C GLU A 63 -3.04 -4.29 2.94
N PHE A 64 -2.02 -4.46 3.77
CA PHE A 64 -0.62 -4.38 3.42
C PHE A 64 0.06 -5.68 3.83
N LEU A 65 0.76 -6.30 2.88
CA LEU A 65 1.71 -7.37 3.08
C LEU A 65 3.08 -6.83 2.72
N SER A 66 4.00 -6.80 3.68
CA SER A 66 5.36 -6.31 3.43
C SER A 66 6.41 -7.28 3.89
N ARG A 67 7.51 -7.29 3.16
CA ARG A 67 8.72 -8.05 3.45
C ARG A 67 9.89 -7.07 3.43
N GLU A 68 10.57 -6.90 4.56
CA GLU A 68 11.66 -5.94 4.77
C GLU A 68 11.26 -4.44 4.69
N TRP A 69 9.96 -4.14 4.62
CA TRP A 69 9.42 -2.78 4.43
C TRP A 69 8.45 -2.36 5.55
N ASP A 70 8.54 -3.01 6.72
CA ASP A 70 7.61 -2.89 7.84
C ASP A 70 7.46 -1.45 8.37
N GLU A 71 8.56 -0.70 8.52
CA GLU A 71 8.54 0.67 9.05
C GLU A 71 7.91 1.66 8.06
N PRO A 72 8.30 1.69 6.76
CA PRO A 72 7.63 2.51 5.74
C PRO A 72 6.12 2.22 5.60
N VAL A 73 5.71 0.96 5.75
CA VAL A 73 4.29 0.59 5.74
C VAL A 73 3.55 1.21 6.92
N LYS A 74 4.10 1.13 8.14
CA LYS A 74 3.48 1.77 9.31
C LYS A 74 3.39 3.29 9.17
N GLU A 75 4.41 3.93 8.61
CA GLU A 75 4.41 5.36 8.30
C GLU A 75 3.30 5.74 7.32
N PHE A 76 3.15 4.97 6.23
CA PHE A 76 2.08 5.20 5.26
C PHE A 76 0.70 5.06 5.90
N ILE A 77 0.49 4.02 6.70
CA ILE A 77 -0.77 3.80 7.42
C ILE A 77 -1.14 4.99 8.30
N ARG A 78 -0.16 5.60 8.98
CA ARG A 78 -0.38 6.80 9.80
C ARG A 78 -0.79 8.01 8.95
N LYS A 79 -0.35 8.10 7.68
CA LYS A 79 -0.69 9.20 6.76
C LYS A 79 -2.07 9.06 6.11
N ILE A 80 -2.57 7.84 5.94
CA ILE A 80 -3.86 7.58 5.26
C ILE A 80 -5.04 7.38 6.20
N ARG A 81 -4.79 7.31 7.51
CA ARG A 81 -5.81 7.09 8.55
C ARG A 81 -6.74 8.28 8.74
#